data_AF-A0A427A3P0-F1
#
_entry.id   AF-A0A427A3P0-F1
#
_cell.length_a   1.000
_cell.length_b   1.000
_cell.length_c   1.000
_cell.angle_alpha   90.00
_cell.angle_beta   90.00
_cell.angle_gamma   90.00
#
_symmetry.space_group_name_H-M   'P 1'
#
loop_
_entity.id
_entity.type
_entity.pdbx_description
1 polymer ?
#
loop_
_entity_poly.entity_id
_entity_poly.type
_entity_poly.pdbx_seq_one_letter_code
_entity_poly.pdbx_strand_id
1 'polypeptide(L)'
;MYRSQAVAVLRPPRSARPLRCSLLSAQFSSLSVSESLEKQSTREMLGAKGGALPLASLNHISIVCRSVERSLDFYQNVLGFLPIRRPGSFNFDGAWLFNYGIGIHLLQSEDPEKMPRKREINPKDNHISFQCESLALVEKKLKEMGIPYIQNRVEEGGIYVDQLFFHDPDGFMIEICNCENLPVISLSGEPIMACKRVSFTPQQQQQQYLPQAIHVKEEPCA
;
A
#
# COMPACT_ATOMS: atom_id res chain seq x y z
N MET A 1 22.75 -2.80 -14.50
CA MET A 1 22.96 -1.34 -14.67
C MET A 1 21.96 -0.80 -15.68
N TYR A 2 20.83 -0.27 -15.25
CA TYR A 2 19.88 0.42 -16.14
C TYR A 2 19.99 1.93 -15.92
N ARG A 3 20.42 2.66 -16.94
CA ARG A 3 20.49 4.13 -16.97
C ARG A 3 19.63 4.65 -18.13
N SER A 4 18.87 5.71 -17.83
CA SER A 4 18.29 6.73 -18.74
C SER A 4 17.12 6.27 -19.64
N GLN A 5 16.09 7.06 -19.93
CA GLN A 5 16.08 8.49 -20.30
C GLN A 5 14.80 9.23 -19.85
N ALA A 6 14.92 10.55 -19.66
CA ALA A 6 13.82 11.49 -19.47
C ALA A 6 13.43 12.14 -20.82
N VAL A 7 12.12 12.32 -21.07
CA VAL A 7 11.59 13.01 -22.24
C VAL A 7 11.24 14.46 -21.87
N ALA A 8 11.68 15.41 -22.70
CA ALA A 8 11.53 16.85 -22.51
C ALA A 8 10.09 17.34 -22.73
N VAL A 9 9.67 18.32 -21.92
CA VAL A 9 8.38 19.03 -22.02
C VAL A 9 8.58 20.34 -22.79
N LEU A 10 7.86 20.53 -23.89
CA LEU A 10 7.82 21.80 -24.64
C LEU A 10 6.74 22.73 -24.06
N ARG A 11 7.10 24.01 -23.83
CA ARG A 11 6.21 25.10 -23.39
C ARG A 11 5.61 25.85 -24.59
N PRO A 12 4.36 26.37 -24.50
CA PRO A 12 3.86 27.38 -25.44
C PRO A 12 4.05 28.85 -24.92
N PRO A 13 3.99 29.86 -25.82
CA PRO A 13 4.40 31.25 -25.55
C PRO A 13 3.28 32.18 -25.03
N ARG A 14 3.68 33.40 -24.64
CA ARG A 14 2.90 34.47 -23.97
C ARG A 14 2.27 35.52 -24.93
N SER A 15 1.34 36.31 -24.36
CA SER A 15 0.74 37.60 -24.77
C SER A 15 -0.64 37.51 -25.44
N ALA A 16 -1.63 38.39 -25.25
CA ALA A 16 -1.60 39.83 -24.97
C ALA A 16 -2.79 40.34 -24.12
N ARG A 17 -2.79 41.65 -23.82
CA ARG A 17 -3.63 42.45 -22.89
C ARG A 17 -4.80 43.19 -23.61
N PRO A 18 -5.70 43.92 -22.90
CA PRO A 18 -7.16 43.86 -23.08
C PRO A 18 -7.80 45.07 -23.78
N LEU A 19 -9.10 44.99 -24.08
CA LEU A 19 -9.96 46.15 -24.36
C LEU A 19 -11.26 46.11 -23.54
N ARG A 20 -11.56 47.27 -22.95
CA ARG A 20 -12.71 47.60 -22.11
C ARG A 20 -14.01 47.69 -22.92
N CYS A 21 -15.11 47.28 -22.31
CA CYS A 21 -16.44 47.79 -22.63
C CYS A 21 -17.12 48.21 -21.32
N SER A 22 -17.54 49.48 -21.26
CA SER A 22 -18.31 50.11 -20.19
C SER A 22 -19.79 49.80 -20.34
N LEU A 23 -20.53 49.66 -19.23
CA LEU A 23 -21.84 50.29 -18.97
C LEU A 23 -22.37 49.93 -17.57
N LEU A 24 -23.38 50.71 -17.17
CA LEU A 24 -23.77 51.11 -15.83
C LEU A 24 -24.26 50.03 -14.85
N SER A 25 -24.15 50.44 -13.58
CA SER A 25 -24.66 49.86 -12.34
C SER A 25 -26.14 49.46 -12.35
N ALA A 26 -26.41 48.26 -11.83
CA ALA A 26 -27.63 47.95 -11.09
C ALA A 26 -27.23 47.24 -9.79
N GLN A 27 -27.60 47.84 -8.66
CA GLN A 27 -27.42 47.27 -7.34
C GLN A 27 -28.36 46.07 -7.16
N PHE A 28 -27.80 44.93 -6.77
CA PHE A 28 -28.53 43.86 -6.10
C PHE A 28 -27.70 43.44 -4.89
N SER A 29 -28.28 43.60 -3.71
CA SER A 29 -27.71 43.14 -2.44
C SER A 29 -27.60 41.62 -2.47
N SER A 30 -26.39 41.08 -2.59
CA SER A 30 -26.16 39.64 -2.43
C SER A 30 -26.18 39.31 -0.95
N LEU A 31 -27.25 38.67 -0.49
CA LEU A 31 -27.28 37.97 0.79
C LEU A 31 -26.24 36.84 0.73
N SER A 32 -25.27 36.90 1.64
CA SER A 32 -24.23 35.90 1.85
C SER A 32 -24.83 34.60 2.38
N VAL A 33 -25.24 33.71 1.48
CA VAL A 33 -25.66 32.34 1.79
C VAL A 33 -24.62 31.38 1.20
N SER A 34 -23.41 31.39 1.73
CA SER A 34 -22.39 30.38 1.36
C SER A 34 -21.46 29.98 2.50
N GLU A 35 -21.32 30.78 3.56
CA GLU A 35 -20.46 30.42 4.70
C GLU A 35 -21.11 29.48 5.73
N SER A 36 -22.43 29.28 5.67
CA SER A 36 -23.17 28.56 6.72
C SER A 36 -23.27 27.05 6.49
N LEU A 37 -23.11 26.57 5.24
CA LEU A 37 -23.29 25.15 4.90
C LEU A 37 -22.01 24.31 5.06
N GLU A 38 -20.82 24.89 4.90
CA GLU A 38 -19.56 24.18 5.17
C GLU A 38 -19.30 23.96 6.68
N LYS A 39 -19.81 24.86 7.53
CA LYS A 39 -19.66 24.76 9.00
C LYS A 39 -20.61 23.74 9.64
N GLN A 40 -21.61 23.24 8.91
CA GLN A 40 -22.59 22.28 9.43
C GLN A 40 -22.21 20.82 9.17
N SER A 41 -21.41 20.51 8.15
CA SER A 41 -20.99 19.13 7.86
C SER A 41 -19.86 18.60 8.77
N THR A 42 -19.18 19.48 9.50
CA THR A 42 -18.06 19.09 10.39
C THR A 42 -18.49 18.85 11.84
N ARG A 43 -19.78 19.01 12.14
CA ARG A 43 -20.29 19.05 13.52
C ARG A 43 -21.27 17.92 13.83
N GLU A 44 -20.96 16.70 13.40
CA GLU A 44 -21.66 15.52 13.90
C GLU A 44 -20.81 14.24 13.73
N MET A 45 -19.57 14.26 14.24
CA MET A 45 -18.78 13.02 14.46
C MET A 45 -17.72 13.16 15.56
N LEU A 46 -17.90 14.07 16.52
CA LEU A 46 -16.98 14.24 17.65
C LEU A 46 -17.60 13.74 18.95
N GLY A 47 -17.77 12.41 19.00
CA GLY A 47 -17.93 11.63 20.22
C GLY A 47 -16.61 11.00 20.69
N ALA A 48 -15.47 11.64 20.45
CA ALA A 48 -14.16 11.17 20.92
C ALA A 48 -13.38 12.33 21.54
N LYS A 49 -12.86 12.11 22.74
CA LYS A 49 -11.99 13.04 23.48
C LYS A 49 -11.01 13.73 22.53
N GLY A 50 -11.13 15.05 22.39
CA GLY A 50 -10.36 15.85 21.43
C GLY A 50 -8.86 15.73 21.67
N GLY A 51 -8.12 15.39 20.61
CA GLY A 51 -6.64 15.37 20.62
C GLY A 51 -5.98 14.42 19.62
N ALA A 52 -6.71 13.49 19.00
CA ALA A 52 -6.12 12.57 18.02
C ALA A 52 -5.85 13.24 16.67
N LEU A 53 -4.78 12.81 15.98
CA LEU A 53 -4.50 13.22 14.61
C LEU A 53 -5.63 12.76 13.66
N PRO A 54 -6.02 13.56 12.67
CA PRO A 54 -7.07 13.19 11.70
C PRO A 54 -6.51 12.22 10.64
N LEU A 55 -6.21 10.99 11.07
CA LEU A 55 -5.69 9.94 10.20
C LEU A 55 -6.83 9.16 9.54
N ALA A 56 -6.67 8.81 8.26
CA ALA A 56 -7.66 8.02 7.52
C ALA A 56 -7.39 6.51 7.61
N SER A 57 -6.14 6.09 7.36
CA SER A 57 -5.72 4.68 7.38
C SER A 57 -4.19 4.57 7.36
N LEU A 58 -3.68 3.36 7.60
CA LEU A 58 -2.28 3.04 7.36
C LEU A 58 -2.00 3.06 5.86
N ASN A 59 -1.10 3.95 5.42
CA ASN A 59 -0.81 4.13 4.00
C ASN A 59 0.25 3.13 3.49
N HIS A 60 1.39 3.03 4.18
CA HIS A 60 2.48 2.12 3.82
C HIS A 60 3.36 1.82 5.04
N ILE A 61 4.17 0.77 4.90
CA ILE A 61 5.32 0.49 5.77
C ILE A 61 6.61 0.67 4.97
N SER A 62 7.70 0.98 5.65
CA SER A 62 9.03 1.02 5.04
C SER A 62 9.91 -0.07 5.65
N ILE A 63 10.58 -0.85 4.80
CA ILE A 63 11.43 -1.97 5.19
C ILE A 63 12.82 -1.76 4.58
N VAL A 64 13.82 -1.70 5.45
CA VAL A 64 15.22 -1.68 5.03
C VAL A 64 15.64 -3.12 4.76
N CYS A 65 16.21 -3.37 3.58
CA CYS A 65 16.58 -4.70 3.10
C CYS A 65 18.03 -4.72 2.63
N ARG A 66 18.65 -5.91 2.61
CA ARG A 66 20.01 -6.08 2.07
C ARG A 66 20.04 -6.03 0.55
N SER A 67 18.96 -6.52 -0.08
CA SER A 67 18.84 -6.60 -1.53
C SER A 67 17.41 -6.33 -1.93
N VAL A 68 17.20 -5.24 -2.67
CA VAL A 68 15.88 -4.89 -3.21
C VAL A 68 15.36 -6.00 -4.12
N GLU A 69 16.22 -6.63 -4.90
CA GLU A 69 15.84 -7.74 -5.80
C GLU A 69 15.26 -8.93 -5.04
N ARG A 70 15.96 -9.43 -4.00
CA ARG A 70 15.48 -10.57 -3.20
C ARG A 70 14.20 -10.24 -2.43
N SER A 71 14.12 -9.05 -1.85
CA SER A 71 12.93 -8.62 -1.12
C SER A 71 11.76 -8.41 -2.07
N LEU A 72 11.98 -7.81 -3.25
CA LEU A 72 10.96 -7.64 -4.27
C LEU A 72 10.38 -8.99 -4.70
N ASP A 73 11.24 -9.98 -4.99
CA ASP A 73 10.84 -11.34 -5.33
C ASP A 73 9.97 -11.96 -4.22
N PHE A 74 10.41 -11.87 -2.97
CA PHE A 74 9.65 -12.40 -1.84
C PHE A 74 8.29 -11.71 -1.68
N TYR A 75 8.25 -10.38 -1.59
CA TYR A 75 7.00 -9.67 -1.35
C TYR A 75 6.02 -9.83 -2.52
N GLN A 76 6.52 -9.96 -3.75
CA GLN A 76 5.69 -10.22 -4.92
C GLN A 76 5.19 -11.66 -4.99
N ASN A 77 6.08 -12.64 -4.88
CA ASN A 77 5.76 -14.03 -5.21
C ASN A 77 5.31 -14.84 -4.00
N VAL A 78 5.68 -14.46 -2.78
CA VAL A 78 5.23 -15.10 -1.53
C VAL A 78 4.01 -14.37 -0.96
N LEU A 79 4.06 -13.03 -0.87
CA LEU A 79 2.98 -12.23 -0.28
C LEU A 79 2.04 -11.58 -1.30
N GLY A 80 2.26 -11.77 -2.60
CA GLY A 80 1.33 -11.32 -3.63
C GLY A 80 1.29 -9.80 -3.86
N PHE A 81 2.28 -9.04 -3.40
CA PHE A 81 2.32 -7.59 -3.63
C PHE A 81 2.65 -7.25 -5.08
N LEU A 82 2.07 -6.17 -5.61
CA LEU A 82 2.36 -5.72 -6.98
C LEU A 82 3.37 -4.57 -6.97
N PRO A 83 4.49 -4.65 -7.72
CA PRO A 83 5.38 -3.51 -7.89
C PRO A 83 4.66 -2.34 -8.56
N ILE A 84 4.88 -1.13 -8.05
CA ILE A 84 4.29 0.12 -8.56
C ILE A 84 5.36 1.13 -8.95
N ARG A 85 4.96 2.15 -9.70
CA ARG A 85 5.87 3.21 -10.15
C ARG A 85 6.46 3.96 -8.95
N ARG A 86 7.78 4.08 -8.95
CA ARG A 86 8.54 4.91 -8.01
C ARG A 86 8.78 6.30 -8.59
N PRO A 87 8.62 7.39 -7.79
CA PRO A 87 8.98 8.73 -8.19
C PRO A 87 10.46 8.84 -8.58
N GLY A 88 10.72 9.50 -9.70
CA GLY A 88 12.08 9.64 -10.25
C GLY A 88 13.01 10.55 -9.44
N SER A 89 12.49 11.29 -8.45
CA SER A 89 13.27 12.19 -7.60
C SER A 89 14.13 11.49 -6.55
N PHE A 90 13.91 10.19 -6.32
CA PHE A 90 14.66 9.44 -5.32
C PHE A 90 15.93 8.82 -5.92
N ASN A 91 17.06 9.04 -5.24
CA ASN A 91 18.41 8.72 -5.71
C ASN A 91 19.06 7.53 -4.99
N PHE A 92 18.28 6.74 -4.23
CA PHE A 92 18.72 5.50 -3.58
C PHE A 92 18.16 4.24 -4.28
N ASP A 93 18.67 3.06 -3.97
CA ASP A 93 18.11 1.80 -4.46
C ASP A 93 16.88 1.40 -3.65
N GLY A 94 15.74 1.21 -4.31
CA GLY A 94 14.49 0.87 -3.65
C GLY A 94 13.37 0.49 -4.61
N ALA A 95 12.34 -0.17 -4.08
CA ALA A 95 11.14 -0.58 -4.82
C ALA A 95 9.88 -0.27 -4.02
N TRP A 96 8.81 0.08 -4.71
CA TRP A 96 7.50 0.31 -4.10
C TRP A 96 6.55 -0.78 -4.56
N LEU A 97 5.83 -1.36 -3.61
CA LEU A 97 4.81 -2.36 -3.89
C LEU A 97 3.49 -1.98 -3.24
N PHE A 98 2.38 -2.48 -3.78
CA PHE A 98 1.05 -2.23 -3.24
C PHE A 98 0.16 -3.46 -3.39
N ASN A 99 -0.54 -3.83 -2.30
CA ASN A 99 -1.66 -4.75 -2.30
C ASN A 99 -2.42 -4.62 -0.96
N TYR A 100 -3.60 -5.23 -0.83
CA TYR A 100 -4.38 -5.27 0.42
C TYR A 100 -4.73 -3.90 1.03
N GLY A 101 -4.68 -2.84 0.22
CA GLY A 101 -4.89 -1.46 0.65
C GLY A 101 -3.68 -0.80 1.33
N ILE A 102 -2.50 -1.42 1.30
CA ILE A 102 -1.27 -0.93 1.95
C ILE A 102 -0.07 -0.95 0.98
N GLY A 103 0.79 0.05 1.08
CA GLY A 103 2.08 0.08 0.39
C GLY A 103 3.22 -0.57 1.19
N ILE A 104 4.19 -1.17 0.49
CA ILE A 104 5.50 -1.53 1.03
C ILE A 104 6.57 -0.75 0.27
N HIS A 105 7.36 0.02 1.00
CA HIS A 105 8.56 0.67 0.47
C HIS A 105 9.79 -0.13 0.89
N LEU A 106 10.43 -0.79 -0.07
CA LEU A 106 11.72 -1.45 0.11
C LEU A 106 12.84 -0.42 -0.11
N LEU A 107 13.73 -0.33 0.89
CA LEU A 107 14.88 0.56 0.88
C LEU A 107 16.14 -0.29 1.00
N GLN A 108 17.06 -0.24 0.04
CA GLN A 108 18.31 -0.97 0.18
C GLN A 108 19.21 -0.30 1.22
N SER A 109 19.77 -1.09 2.14
CA SER A 109 20.78 -0.61 3.06
C SER A 109 22.05 -0.18 2.30
N GLU A 110 22.66 0.92 2.73
CA GLU A 110 23.99 1.33 2.26
C GLU A 110 25.10 0.41 2.80
N ASP A 111 24.84 -0.30 3.90
CA ASP A 111 25.72 -1.31 4.48
C ASP A 111 24.95 -2.61 4.77
N PRO A 112 24.70 -3.44 3.75
CA PRO A 112 23.95 -4.69 3.89
C PRO A 112 24.58 -5.70 4.85
N GLU A 113 25.90 -5.70 5.00
CA GLU A 113 26.59 -6.68 5.85
C GLU A 113 26.44 -6.36 7.34
N LYS A 114 26.29 -5.08 7.71
CA LYS A 114 26.03 -4.67 9.10
C LYS A 114 24.59 -4.88 9.57
N MET A 115 23.65 -5.21 8.69
CA MET A 115 22.27 -5.44 9.11
C MET A 115 22.18 -6.68 10.03
N PRO A 116 21.40 -6.64 11.13
CA PRO A 116 21.21 -7.79 12.02
C PRO A 116 20.65 -9.00 11.28
N ARG A 117 21.21 -10.20 11.52
CA ARG A 117 20.69 -11.45 10.94
C ARG A 117 19.84 -12.16 11.99
N LYS A 118 18.53 -12.19 11.79
CA LYS A 118 17.61 -12.98 12.63
C LYS A 118 17.35 -14.32 11.96
N ARG A 119 17.54 -15.41 12.71
CA ARG A 119 17.31 -16.78 12.24
C ARG A 119 16.16 -17.45 12.98
N GLU A 120 16.07 -17.20 14.28
CA GLU A 120 15.02 -17.75 15.13
C GLU A 120 13.72 -16.98 14.93
N ILE A 121 12.63 -17.72 14.67
CA ILE A 121 11.30 -17.14 14.55
C ILE A 121 10.76 -16.94 15.96
N ASN A 122 10.56 -15.69 16.36
CA ASN A 122 10.03 -15.31 17.65
C ASN A 122 8.69 -14.59 17.48
N PRO A 123 7.54 -15.17 17.86
CA PRO A 123 6.22 -14.52 17.76
C PRO A 123 6.11 -13.18 18.48
N LYS A 124 7.03 -12.87 19.39
CA LYS A 124 7.06 -11.62 20.17
C LYS A 124 7.83 -10.48 19.49
N ASP A 125 8.50 -10.75 18.37
CA ASP A 125 9.21 -9.72 17.61
C ASP A 125 8.23 -8.79 16.89
N ASN A 126 8.64 -7.56 16.61
CA ASN A 126 7.87 -6.62 15.80
C ASN A 126 7.57 -7.23 14.42
N HIS A 127 6.30 -7.20 14.01
CA HIS A 127 5.85 -7.80 12.76
C HIS A 127 4.74 -6.98 12.09
N ILE A 128 4.48 -7.31 10.83
CA ILE A 128 3.21 -6.99 10.18
C ILE A 128 2.35 -8.24 10.11
N SER A 129 1.05 -8.06 10.28
CA SER A 129 0.07 -9.16 10.28
C SER A 129 -0.90 -9.03 9.12
N PHE A 130 -1.16 -10.14 8.44
CA PHE A 130 -2.18 -10.22 7.40
C PHE A 130 -3.28 -11.21 7.79
N GLN A 131 -4.53 -10.78 7.56
CA GLN A 131 -5.69 -11.65 7.62
C GLN A 131 -5.69 -12.58 6.40
N CYS A 132 -6.10 -13.83 6.58
CA CYS A 132 -6.34 -14.76 5.48
C CYS A 132 -7.64 -15.54 5.66
N GLU A 133 -8.20 -16.04 4.55
CA GLU A 133 -9.41 -16.87 4.58
C GLU A 133 -9.11 -18.30 5.06
N SER A 134 -7.90 -18.81 4.83
CA SER A 134 -7.52 -20.17 5.19
C SER A 134 -6.04 -20.29 5.54
N LEU A 135 -5.75 -20.41 6.84
CA LEU A 135 -4.40 -20.70 7.33
C LEU A 135 -3.86 -22.03 6.82
N ALA A 136 -4.73 -23.02 6.60
CA ALA A 136 -4.33 -24.31 6.05
C ALA A 136 -3.75 -24.18 4.62
N LEU A 137 -4.34 -23.32 3.78
CA LEU A 137 -3.83 -23.05 2.44
C LEU A 137 -2.49 -22.30 2.49
N VAL A 138 -2.37 -21.33 3.40
CA VAL A 138 -1.13 -20.57 3.61
C VAL A 138 -0.02 -21.51 4.09
N GLU A 139 -0.29 -22.35 5.09
CA GLU A 139 0.65 -23.34 5.60
C GLU A 139 1.13 -24.28 4.49
N LYS A 140 0.20 -24.81 3.69
CA LYS A 140 0.54 -25.67 2.55
C LYS A 140 1.47 -24.96 1.58
N LYS A 141 1.21 -23.69 1.26
CA LYS A 141 2.06 -22.89 0.36
C LYS A 141 3.44 -22.64 0.95
N LEU A 142 3.55 -22.30 2.23
CA LEU A 142 4.84 -22.14 2.91
C LEU A 142 5.67 -23.43 2.86
N LYS A 143 5.04 -24.59 3.10
CA LYS A 143 5.69 -25.91 2.95
C LYS A 143 6.18 -26.15 1.53
N GLU A 144 5.34 -25.90 0.51
CA GLU A 144 5.69 -26.06 -0.90
C GLU A 144 6.88 -25.18 -1.32
N MET A 145 6.96 -23.97 -0.76
CA MET A 145 8.06 -23.02 -1.02
C MET A 145 9.31 -23.28 -0.15
N GLY A 146 9.24 -24.20 0.81
CA GLY A 146 10.34 -24.48 1.73
C GLY A 146 10.64 -23.32 2.71
N ILE A 147 9.65 -22.48 3.00
CA ILE A 147 9.79 -21.35 3.93
C ILE A 147 9.59 -21.86 5.36
N PRO A 148 10.58 -21.72 6.26
CA PRO A 148 10.41 -22.07 7.66
C PRO A 148 9.36 -21.18 8.33
N TYR A 149 8.48 -21.79 9.13
CA TYR A 149 7.46 -21.09 9.89
C TYR A 149 7.22 -21.80 11.22
N ILE A 150 6.56 -21.10 12.16
CA ILE A 150 6.00 -21.70 13.37
C ILE A 150 4.51 -21.39 13.46
N GLN A 151 3.80 -22.23 14.21
CA GLN A 151 2.38 -22.09 14.49
C GLN A 151 2.16 -21.72 15.94
N ASN A 152 1.15 -20.91 16.18
CA ASN A 152 0.62 -20.65 17.52
C ASN A 152 -0.90 -20.70 17.50
N ARG A 153 -1.51 -21.02 18.64
CA ARG A 153 -2.95 -20.96 18.85
C ARG A 153 -3.24 -20.17 20.13
N VAL A 154 -4.13 -19.21 20.02
CA VAL A 154 -4.68 -18.43 21.13
C VAL A 154 -6.12 -18.87 21.36
N GLU A 155 -6.52 -19.03 22.62
CA GLU A 155 -7.88 -19.35 23.03
C GLU A 155 -8.38 -18.28 23.99
N GLU A 156 -9.53 -17.69 23.69
CA GLU A 156 -10.20 -16.71 24.54
C GLU A 156 -11.71 -16.95 24.47
N GLY A 157 -12.36 -17.21 25.61
CA GLY A 157 -13.81 -17.43 25.66
C GLY A 157 -14.34 -18.54 24.74
N GLY A 158 -13.54 -19.57 24.45
CA GLY A 158 -13.89 -20.67 23.53
C GLY A 158 -13.72 -20.33 22.05
N ILE A 159 -13.17 -19.15 21.72
CA ILE A 159 -12.79 -18.75 20.37
C ILE A 159 -11.32 -19.08 20.16
N TYR A 160 -11.01 -19.72 19.02
CA TYR A 160 -9.65 -20.04 18.63
C TYR A 160 -9.14 -19.09 17.55
N VAL A 161 -7.94 -18.55 17.76
CA VAL A 161 -7.16 -17.82 16.75
C VAL A 161 -5.89 -18.60 16.49
N ASP A 162 -5.71 -18.98 15.24
CA ASP A 162 -4.52 -19.63 14.74
C ASP A 162 -3.61 -18.57 14.09
N GLN A 163 -2.31 -18.74 14.27
CA GLN A 163 -1.29 -17.82 13.78
C GLN A 163 -0.16 -18.61 13.11
N LEU A 164 0.33 -18.10 12.00
CA LEU A 164 1.55 -18.54 11.33
C LEU A 164 2.56 -17.40 11.36
N PHE A 165 3.78 -17.70 11.79
CA PHE A 165 4.87 -16.74 11.82
C PHE A 165 6.04 -17.22 10.97
N PHE A 166 6.58 -16.34 10.13
CA PHE A 166 7.75 -16.59 9.29
C PHE A 166 8.51 -15.29 9.01
N HIS A 167 9.69 -15.41 8.42
CA HIS A 167 10.52 -14.27 8.07
C HIS A 167 10.45 -13.92 6.59
N ASP A 168 10.65 -12.64 6.29
CA ASP A 168 11.13 -12.19 4.99
C ASP A 168 12.63 -12.56 4.78
N PRO A 169 13.24 -12.24 3.62
CA PRO A 169 14.63 -12.59 3.33
C PRO A 169 15.68 -11.99 4.28
N ASP A 170 15.32 -10.97 5.05
CA ASP A 170 16.22 -10.24 5.96
C ASP A 170 15.86 -10.42 7.45
N GLY A 171 14.84 -11.25 7.76
CA GLY A 171 14.46 -11.58 9.13
C GLY A 171 13.37 -10.68 9.72
N PHE A 172 12.67 -9.89 8.90
CA PHE A 172 11.48 -9.17 9.33
C PHE A 172 10.33 -10.16 9.52
N MET A 173 9.65 -10.08 10.67
CA MET A 173 8.60 -11.02 11.02
C MET A 173 7.29 -10.70 10.30
N ILE A 174 6.68 -11.74 9.77
CA ILE A 174 5.37 -11.71 9.13
C ILE A 174 4.47 -12.68 9.88
N GLU A 175 3.31 -12.18 10.29
CA GLU A 175 2.23 -12.97 10.86
C GLU A 175 1.12 -13.12 9.83
N ILE A 176 0.57 -14.33 9.75
CA ILE A 176 -0.74 -14.59 9.14
C ILE A 176 -1.65 -15.10 10.24
N CYS A 177 -2.79 -14.47 10.45
CA CYS A 177 -3.75 -14.90 11.47
C CYS A 177 -5.19 -14.84 10.98
N ASN A 178 -6.08 -15.48 11.74
CA ASN A 178 -7.53 -15.31 11.64
C ASN A 178 -8.08 -14.50 12.82
N CYS A 179 -7.36 -13.44 13.21
CA CYS A 179 -7.63 -12.65 14.41
C CYS A 179 -9.03 -12.00 14.41
N GLU A 180 -9.67 -11.85 13.24
CA GLU A 180 -11.06 -11.36 13.14
C GLU A 180 -12.10 -12.23 13.86
N ASN A 181 -11.74 -13.46 14.23
CA ASN A 181 -12.57 -14.33 15.07
C ASN A 181 -12.78 -13.74 16.48
N LEU A 182 -11.81 -12.98 17.00
CA LEU A 182 -11.91 -12.37 18.32
C LEU A 182 -12.65 -11.02 18.24
N PRO A 183 -13.62 -10.77 19.15
CA PRO A 183 -14.27 -9.48 19.22
C PRO A 183 -13.26 -8.42 19.68
N VAL A 184 -13.17 -7.32 18.94
CA VAL A 184 -12.37 -6.15 19.35
C VAL A 184 -13.19 -5.36 20.37
N ILE A 185 -12.91 -5.59 21.65
CA ILE A 185 -13.56 -4.90 22.77
C ILE A 185 -12.59 -3.85 23.31
N SER A 186 -13.02 -2.60 23.38
CA SER A 186 -12.24 -1.54 24.02
C SER A 186 -12.05 -1.82 25.51
N LEU A 187 -11.00 -1.27 26.14
CA LEU A 187 -10.81 -1.41 27.59
C LEU A 187 -11.95 -0.79 28.42
N SER A 188 -12.76 0.09 27.83
CA SER A 188 -14.00 0.59 28.42
C SER A 188 -15.16 -0.41 28.38
N GLY A 189 -14.96 -1.60 27.80
CA GLY A 189 -15.99 -2.64 27.63
C GLY A 189 -16.85 -2.49 26.38
N GLU A 190 -16.70 -1.39 25.63
CA GLU A 190 -17.50 -1.13 24.43
C GLU A 190 -16.89 -1.84 23.20
N PRO A 191 -17.69 -2.60 22.43
CA PRO A 191 -17.24 -3.19 21.17
C PRO A 191 -16.82 -2.12 20.16
N ILE A 192 -15.69 -2.33 19.50
CA ILE A 192 -15.25 -1.50 18.38
C ILE A 192 -15.72 -2.18 17.09
N MET A 193 -16.55 -1.47 16.30
CA MET A 193 -16.92 -1.91 14.96
C MET A 193 -15.67 -1.96 14.06
N ALA A 194 -15.14 -3.16 13.83
CA ALA A 194 -14.19 -3.37 12.75
C ALA A 194 -14.95 -3.28 11.42
N CYS A 195 -14.60 -2.31 10.57
CA CYS A 195 -15.17 -2.23 9.23
C CYS A 195 -14.87 -3.53 8.46
N LYS A 196 -15.91 -4.27 8.09
CA LYS A 196 -15.77 -5.41 7.16
C LYS A 196 -15.24 -4.85 5.84
N ARG A 197 -14.04 -5.30 5.43
CA ARG A 197 -13.51 -4.98 4.10
C ARG A 197 -14.43 -5.61 3.05
N VAL A 198 -14.88 -4.81 2.09
CA VAL A 198 -15.57 -5.31 0.90
C VAL A 198 -14.55 -6.10 0.09
N SER A 199 -14.79 -7.40 -0.10
CA SER A 199 -13.96 -8.26 -0.95
C SER A 199 -14.08 -7.80 -2.40
N PHE A 200 -13.02 -7.19 -2.94
CA PHE A 200 -12.88 -6.96 -4.37
C PHE A 200 -12.46 -8.28 -5.02
N THR A 201 -13.39 -8.96 -5.70
CA THR A 201 -13.03 -10.00 -6.66
C THR A 201 -12.38 -9.34 -7.88
N PRO A 202 -11.14 -9.71 -8.28
CA PRO A 202 -10.56 -9.21 -9.51
C PRO A 202 -11.29 -9.88 -10.68
N GLN A 203 -12.32 -9.22 -11.22
CA GLN A 203 -12.83 -9.56 -12.54
C GLN A 203 -11.78 -9.18 -13.57
N GLN A 204 -11.42 -10.16 -14.39
CA GLN A 204 -10.43 -10.12 -15.45
C GLN A 204 -10.56 -8.86 -16.32
N GLN A 205 -9.61 -7.94 -16.21
CA GLN A 205 -9.33 -6.98 -17.29
C GLN A 205 -8.10 -7.47 -18.05
N GLN A 206 -8.31 -8.47 -18.91
CA GLN A 206 -7.38 -8.79 -19.99
C GLN A 206 -7.96 -8.30 -21.31
N GLN A 207 -7.86 -6.99 -21.53
CA GLN A 207 -8.04 -6.28 -22.81
C GLN A 207 -7.37 -4.92 -22.56
N GLN A 208 -6.35 -4.46 -23.28
CA GLN A 208 -5.90 -4.73 -24.63
C GLN A 208 -4.53 -4.03 -24.78
N TYR A 209 -3.42 -4.76 -24.87
CA TYR A 209 -2.15 -4.24 -25.37
C TYR A 209 -1.69 -5.15 -26.50
N LEU A 210 -2.01 -4.75 -27.73
CA LEU A 210 -1.42 -5.33 -28.93
C LEU A 210 -0.02 -4.72 -29.13
N PRO A 211 1.04 -5.51 -29.30
CA PRO A 211 2.31 -4.98 -29.75
C PRO A 211 2.20 -4.58 -31.23
N GLN A 212 2.56 -3.34 -31.56
CA GLN A 212 2.71 -2.92 -32.95
C GLN A 212 3.89 -3.66 -33.57
N ALA A 213 3.63 -4.41 -34.63
CA ALA A 213 4.63 -5.13 -35.40
C ALA A 213 5.62 -4.13 -36.02
N ILE A 214 6.90 -4.30 -35.70
CA ILE A 214 8.01 -3.56 -36.31
C ILE A 214 8.25 -4.20 -37.68
N HIS A 215 8.01 -3.45 -38.75
CA HIS A 215 8.20 -3.92 -40.12
C HIS A 215 9.70 -3.88 -40.45
N VAL A 216 10.38 -5.02 -40.39
CA VAL A 216 11.73 -5.18 -40.92
C VAL A 216 11.60 -5.41 -42.42
N LYS A 217 12.07 -4.46 -43.23
CA LYS A 217 12.23 -4.66 -44.67
C LYS A 217 13.50 -5.48 -44.89
N GLU A 218 13.36 -6.70 -45.35
CA GLU A 218 14.47 -7.47 -45.92
C GLU A 218 14.77 -6.90 -47.32
N GLU A 219 16.01 -6.46 -47.56
CA GLU A 219 16.50 -6.22 -48.92
C GLU A 219 17.05 -7.54 -49.50
N PRO A 220 16.71 -7.90 -50.74
CA PRO A 220 17.27 -9.08 -51.37
C PRO A 220 18.70 -8.81 -51.84
N CYS A 221 19.58 -9.79 -51.58
CA CYS A 221 20.93 -9.84 -52.11
C CYS A 221 20.88 -9.99 -53.64
N ALA A 222 21.57 -9.08 -54.34
CA ALA A 222 21.99 -9.21 -55.73
C ALA A 222 23.42 -8.67 -55.86
#